data_AF-A0AA39Q2D1-F1
#
_entry.id   AF-A0AA39Q2D1-F1
#
_cell.length_a   1.000
_cell.length_b   1.000
_cell.length_c   1.000
_cell.angle_alpha   90.00
_cell.angle_beta   90.00
_cell.angle_gamma   90.00
#
_symmetry.space_group_name_H-M   'P 1'
#
loop_
_entity.id
_entity.type
_entity.pdbx_description
1 polymer ?
#
loop_
_entity_poly.entity_id
_entity_poly.type
_entity_poly.pdbx_seq_one_letter_code
_entity_poly.pdbx_strand_id
1 'polypeptide(L)'
;TTASYKAWKYGVCSGMPGFIAKKLYLELILVKLNFTRYSEMSQKVMDILEWYDPNVCAAGYISESALCLLAYTLTWSDPSVDMFQQCEFLLLFGQPLAYCVPYQNKPNGQFHLPFDSQEIITFMHDLSIHKMPGIGHAFARNYVAKWLTLLGLQTCGDIYAHQAMLSLMDKQFRVTFFPSHPPWHSIAQREEQKSIGAETVSFGLIVVDSKERILQKLQEVSQELEDDMNAMG
;
A
#
# COMPACT_ATOMS: atom_id res chain seq x y z
N THR A 1 6.37 3.70 -8.90
CA THR A 1 6.04 3.91 -10.34
C THR A 1 4.82 3.08 -10.70
N THR A 2 3.93 3.61 -11.55
CA THR A 2 2.62 3.00 -11.86
C THR A 2 2.38 2.91 -13.37
N ALA A 3 1.36 2.15 -13.76
CA ALA A 3 0.84 2.07 -15.12
C ALA A 3 -0.64 2.48 -15.16
N SER A 4 -1.10 3.05 -16.27
CA SER A 4 -2.50 3.48 -16.39
C SER A 4 -3.45 2.29 -16.55
N TYR A 5 -4.72 2.47 -16.18
CA TYR A 5 -5.77 1.46 -16.39
C TYR A 5 -5.89 1.00 -17.86
N LYS A 6 -5.57 1.87 -18.82
CA LYS A 6 -5.50 1.51 -20.24
C LYS A 6 -4.40 0.48 -20.51
N ALA A 7 -3.24 0.63 -19.89
CA ALA A 7 -2.12 -0.29 -20.04
C ALA A 7 -2.36 -1.63 -19.32
N TRP A 8 -3.09 -1.63 -18.19
CA TRP A 8 -3.45 -2.86 -17.47
C TRP A 8 -4.27 -3.83 -18.30
N LYS A 9 -5.11 -3.33 -19.23
CA LYS A 9 -5.86 -4.17 -20.18
C LYS A 9 -4.97 -5.04 -21.07
N TYR A 10 -3.73 -4.61 -21.29
CA TYR A 10 -2.71 -5.33 -22.07
C TYR A 10 -1.74 -6.12 -21.19
N GLY A 11 -2.03 -6.28 -19.89
CA GLY A 11 -1.21 -7.04 -18.94
C GLY A 11 -0.01 -6.28 -18.40
N VAL A 12 0.13 -4.98 -18.69
CA VAL A 12 1.20 -4.15 -18.09
C VAL A 12 0.81 -3.81 -16.65
N CYS A 13 1.64 -4.17 -15.68
CA CYS A 13 1.39 -3.94 -14.25
C CYS A 13 2.44 -3.02 -13.61
N SER A 14 2.10 -2.41 -12.48
CA SER A 14 3.06 -1.65 -11.67
C SER A 14 4.23 -2.53 -11.21
N GLY A 15 5.44 -1.98 -11.17
CA GLY A 15 6.66 -2.73 -10.85
C GLY A 15 7.20 -3.63 -11.97
N MET A 16 6.51 -3.74 -13.12
CA MET A 16 7.00 -4.48 -14.28
C MET A 16 8.19 -3.76 -14.94
N PRO A 17 9.27 -4.49 -15.32
CA PRO A 17 10.38 -3.89 -16.07
C PRO A 17 9.89 -3.29 -17.40
N GLY A 18 10.32 -2.06 -17.69
CA GLY A 18 9.81 -1.30 -18.84
C GLY A 18 10.01 -1.98 -20.19
N PHE A 19 11.09 -2.76 -20.35
CA PHE A 19 11.34 -3.53 -21.58
C PHE A 19 10.35 -4.69 -21.77
N ILE A 20 9.85 -5.30 -20.68
CA ILE A 20 8.80 -6.33 -20.74
C ILE A 20 7.48 -5.65 -21.06
N ALA A 21 7.18 -4.53 -20.41
CA ALA A 21 5.96 -3.78 -20.65
C ALA A 21 5.82 -3.34 -22.12
N LYS A 22 6.91 -2.91 -22.77
CA LYS A 22 6.93 -2.60 -24.21
C LYS A 22 6.73 -3.81 -25.12
N LYS A 23 7.10 -5.02 -24.69
CA LYS A 23 6.81 -6.24 -25.46
C LYS A 23 5.34 -6.63 -25.38
N LEU A 24 4.68 -6.37 -24.25
CA LEU A 24 3.24 -6.60 -24.08
C LEU A 24 2.40 -5.57 -24.84
N TYR A 25 2.84 -4.30 -24.84
CA TYR A 25 2.16 -3.21 -25.53
C TYR A 25 3.17 -2.34 -26.28
N LEU A 26 3.26 -2.49 -27.60
CA LEU A 26 4.27 -1.79 -28.42
C LEU A 26 4.10 -0.26 -28.42
N GLU A 27 2.85 0.21 -28.36
CA GLU A 27 2.51 1.64 -28.32
C GLU A 27 2.60 2.23 -26.89
N LEU A 28 3.24 1.52 -25.95
CA LEU A 28 3.36 1.99 -24.57
C LEU A 28 4.23 3.26 -24.48
N ILE A 29 3.62 4.32 -23.99
CA ILE A 29 4.30 5.59 -23.72
C ILE A 29 4.89 5.54 -22.30
N LEU A 30 6.22 5.64 -22.22
CA LEU A 30 6.95 5.74 -20.95
C LEU A 30 7.15 7.22 -20.61
N VAL A 31 6.49 7.69 -19.55
CA VAL A 31 6.58 9.07 -19.08
C VAL A 31 7.66 9.17 -17.99
N LYS A 32 8.50 10.21 -18.06
CA LYS A 32 9.52 10.48 -17.05
C LYS A 32 8.88 10.83 -15.70
N LEU A 33 9.54 10.45 -14.62
CA LEU A 33 9.12 10.79 -13.27
C LEU A 33 9.27 12.29 -13.01
N ASN A 34 8.27 12.86 -12.35
CA ASN A 34 8.30 14.24 -11.86
C ASN A 34 7.89 14.23 -10.38
N PHE A 35 8.86 14.01 -9.50
CA PHE A 35 8.62 13.90 -8.06
C PHE A 35 8.08 15.20 -7.46
N THR A 36 8.57 16.36 -7.90
CA THR A 36 8.08 17.68 -7.45
C THR A 36 6.57 17.80 -7.63
N ARG A 37 6.06 17.49 -8.83
CA ARG A 37 4.62 17.55 -9.12
C ARG A 37 3.81 16.54 -8.29
N TYR A 38 4.37 15.35 -8.02
CA TYR A 38 3.69 14.35 -7.19
C TYR A 38 3.57 14.82 -5.74
N SER A 39 4.65 15.39 -5.18
CA SER A 39 4.65 15.94 -3.83
C SER A 39 3.71 17.15 -3.71
N GLU A 40 3.73 18.07 -4.67
CA GLU A 40 2.81 19.22 -4.70
C GLU A 40 1.34 18.79 -4.72
N MET A 41 1.00 17.78 -5.54
CA MET A 41 -0.38 17.32 -5.65
C MET A 41 -0.81 16.55 -4.41
N SER A 42 0.09 15.77 -3.81
CA SER A 42 -0.13 15.08 -2.55
C SER A 42 -0.40 16.06 -1.42
N GLN A 43 0.40 17.13 -1.31
CA GLN A 43 0.19 18.15 -0.30
C GLN A 43 -1.20 18.78 -0.42
N LYS A 44 -1.65 19.12 -1.64
CA LYS A 44 -3.01 19.63 -1.85
C LYS A 44 -4.10 18.69 -1.37
N VAL A 45 -3.92 17.38 -1.56
CA VAL A 45 -4.88 16.38 -1.08
C VAL A 45 -4.80 16.25 0.44
N MET A 46 -3.61 16.27 1.02
CA MET A 46 -3.41 16.25 2.47
C MET A 46 -4.00 17.49 3.14
N ASP A 47 -3.82 18.69 2.59
CA ASP A 47 -4.39 19.94 3.10
C ASP A 47 -5.93 19.86 3.16
N ILE A 48 -6.54 19.23 2.14
CA ILE A 48 -7.99 18.97 2.13
C ILE A 48 -8.36 17.99 3.24
N LEU A 49 -7.61 16.90 3.40
CA LEU A 49 -7.91 15.86 4.39
C LEU A 49 -7.72 16.32 5.84
N GLU A 50 -6.69 17.13 6.10
CA GLU A 50 -6.41 17.72 7.41
C GLU A 50 -7.57 18.60 7.90
N TRP A 51 -8.33 19.19 6.99
CA TRP A 51 -9.54 19.95 7.34
C TRP A 51 -10.63 19.07 7.95
N TYR A 52 -10.73 17.80 7.55
CA TYR A 52 -11.74 16.86 8.04
C TYR A 52 -11.28 16.07 9.27
N ASP A 53 -10.00 15.66 9.31
CA ASP A 53 -9.39 15.01 10.46
C ASP A 53 -7.96 15.54 10.64
N PRO A 54 -7.69 16.30 11.71
CA PRO A 54 -6.34 16.77 12.00
C PRO A 54 -5.38 15.62 12.35
N ASN A 55 -5.89 14.41 12.61
CA ASN A 55 -5.08 13.21 12.85
C ASN A 55 -4.91 12.34 11.60
N VAL A 56 -5.23 12.85 10.40
CA VAL A 56 -5.01 12.12 9.15
C VAL A 56 -3.55 11.66 9.05
N CYS A 57 -3.36 10.41 8.65
CA CYS A 57 -2.03 9.85 8.44
C CYS A 57 -1.87 9.38 7.00
N ALA A 58 -0.79 9.82 6.36
CA ALA A 58 -0.36 9.27 5.08
C ALA A 58 0.02 7.79 5.26
N ALA A 59 -0.65 6.90 4.53
CA ALA A 59 -0.48 5.45 4.58
C ALA A 59 0.71 5.03 3.71
N GLY A 60 1.93 5.36 4.15
CA GLY A 60 3.18 4.86 3.57
C GLY A 60 3.55 5.32 2.14
N TYR A 61 2.60 5.83 1.35
CA TYR A 61 2.80 6.35 0.00
C TYR A 61 2.17 7.73 -0.19
N ILE A 62 2.75 8.50 -1.12
CA ILE A 62 2.34 9.87 -1.49
C ILE A 62 0.85 9.97 -1.90
N SER A 63 0.24 8.85 -2.34
CA SER A 63 -1.13 8.81 -2.86
C SER A 63 -2.12 8.01 -2.01
N GLU A 64 -1.72 7.51 -0.83
CA GLU A 64 -2.59 6.70 0.03
C GLU A 64 -2.66 7.31 1.43
N SER A 65 -3.86 7.46 1.96
CA SER A 65 -4.12 8.07 3.26
C SER A 65 -5.28 7.37 3.96
N ALA A 66 -5.19 7.22 5.27
CA ALA A 66 -6.29 6.72 6.10
C ALA A 66 -6.87 7.88 6.93
N LEU A 67 -8.20 8.00 6.93
CA LEU A 67 -8.94 9.10 7.56
C LEU A 67 -9.99 8.55 8.54
N CYS A 68 -10.10 9.10 9.75
CA CYS A 68 -11.15 8.73 10.71
C CYS A 68 -12.24 9.81 10.75
N LEU A 69 -13.36 9.59 10.07
CA LEU A 69 -14.45 10.58 9.99
C LEU A 69 -15.45 10.51 11.16
N LEU A 70 -15.21 9.68 12.18
CA LEU A 70 -16.16 9.50 13.30
C LEU A 70 -16.52 10.84 13.98
N ALA A 71 -15.52 11.68 14.24
CA ALA A 71 -15.72 12.98 14.87
C ALA A 71 -16.46 13.98 13.97
N TYR A 72 -16.24 13.90 12.65
CA TYR A 72 -16.87 14.78 11.66
C TYR A 72 -18.35 14.42 11.46
N THR A 73 -18.68 13.13 11.37
CA THR A 73 -20.07 12.66 11.18
C THR A 73 -20.98 12.93 12.38
N LEU A 74 -20.41 13.12 13.58
CA LEU A 74 -21.17 13.48 14.79
C LEU A 74 -21.50 14.97 14.87
N THR A 75 -20.75 15.80 14.14
CA THR A 75 -20.87 17.28 14.19
C THR A 75 -21.58 17.85 12.97
N TRP A 76 -21.46 17.22 11.81
CA TRP A 76 -22.05 17.68 10.56
C TRP A 76 -22.96 16.60 9.97
N SER A 77 -24.20 17.00 9.66
CA SER A 77 -25.31 16.10 9.30
C SER A 77 -25.23 15.51 7.89
N ASP A 78 -24.30 15.99 7.06
CA ASP A 78 -24.24 15.61 5.66
C ASP A 78 -22.79 15.56 5.16
N PRO A 79 -22.15 14.38 5.09
CA PRO A 79 -20.87 14.25 4.41
C PRO A 79 -21.02 14.22 2.88
N SER A 80 -22.23 14.36 2.33
CA SER A 80 -22.47 14.13 0.92
C SER A 80 -22.32 15.40 0.07
N VAL A 81 -21.54 15.26 -1.02
CA VAL A 81 -21.77 15.78 -2.39
C VAL A 81 -20.55 16.45 -3.04
N ASP A 82 -19.90 17.47 -2.44
CA ASP A 82 -18.95 18.28 -3.24
C ASP A 82 -17.51 17.73 -3.32
N MET A 83 -16.95 17.19 -2.23
CA MET A 83 -15.55 16.76 -2.21
C MET A 83 -15.31 15.37 -2.80
N PHE A 84 -16.31 14.50 -2.67
CA PHE A 84 -16.26 13.09 -3.09
C PHE A 84 -16.13 12.90 -4.61
N GLN A 85 -16.34 13.94 -5.42
CA GLN A 85 -16.18 13.87 -6.87
C GLN A 85 -14.72 13.96 -7.34
N GLN A 86 -13.81 14.53 -6.55
CA GLN A 86 -12.45 14.85 -7.02
C GLN A 86 -11.39 13.81 -6.63
N CYS A 87 -11.67 12.91 -5.70
CA CYS A 87 -10.73 11.91 -5.19
C CYS A 87 -11.46 10.60 -4.85
N GLU A 88 -10.84 9.46 -5.15
CA GLU A 88 -11.32 8.12 -4.74
C GLU A 88 -11.22 7.97 -3.22
N PHE A 89 -12.14 8.54 -2.45
CA PHE A 89 -12.15 8.42 -0.99
C PHE A 89 -13.04 7.29 -0.51
N LEU A 90 -12.57 6.59 0.53
CA LEU A 90 -13.23 5.40 1.07
C LEU A 90 -13.35 5.53 2.59
N LEU A 91 -14.60 5.52 3.06
CA LEU A 91 -15.02 5.80 4.43
C LEU A 91 -15.04 4.50 5.24
N LEU A 92 -14.08 4.28 6.14
CA LEU A 92 -14.01 3.05 6.94
C LEU A 92 -13.61 3.28 8.40
N PHE A 93 -14.25 2.51 9.28
CA PHE A 93 -13.94 2.41 10.70
C PHE A 93 -13.06 1.18 10.93
N GLY A 94 -11.77 1.40 11.23
CA GLY A 94 -10.77 0.34 11.52
C GLY A 94 -9.75 0.11 10.40
N GLN A 95 -8.46 0.15 10.74
CA GLN A 95 -7.36 0.19 9.75
C GLN A 95 -7.28 -1.00 8.78
N PRO A 96 -7.50 -2.28 9.17
CA PRO A 96 -7.32 -3.40 8.24
C PRO A 96 -8.39 -3.46 7.14
N LEU A 97 -9.63 -3.10 7.47
CA LEU A 97 -10.73 -3.06 6.49
C LEU A 97 -10.48 -1.93 5.47
N ALA A 98 -9.90 -0.82 5.90
CA ALA A 98 -9.52 0.31 5.04
C ALA A 98 -8.64 -0.07 3.85
N TYR A 99 -7.79 -1.09 3.99
CA TYR A 99 -6.92 -1.56 2.90
C TYR A 99 -7.58 -2.57 1.95
N CYS A 100 -8.59 -3.31 2.41
CA CYS A 100 -9.22 -4.39 1.64
C CYS A 100 -10.31 -3.91 0.68
N VAL A 101 -10.96 -2.80 1.02
CA VAL A 101 -12.15 -2.30 0.35
C VAL A 101 -11.87 -1.45 -0.92
N PRO A 102 -10.77 -0.69 -1.04
CA PRO A 102 -10.44 0.08 -2.25
C PRO A 102 -10.35 -0.73 -3.54
N TYR A 103 -10.31 -2.06 -3.48
CA TYR A 103 -10.29 -2.91 -4.66
C TYR A 103 -11.65 -3.13 -5.33
N GLN A 104 -12.77 -2.80 -4.67
CA GLN A 104 -14.10 -3.17 -5.20
C GLN A 104 -14.52 -2.29 -6.39
N ASN A 105 -14.37 -0.97 -6.27
CA ASN A 105 -14.96 -0.01 -7.23
C ASN A 105 -13.93 0.87 -7.97
N LYS A 106 -12.69 0.39 -8.13
CA LYS A 106 -11.69 1.07 -8.98
C LYS A 106 -11.99 0.88 -10.47
N PRO A 107 -11.75 1.87 -11.35
CA PRO A 107 -11.37 3.26 -11.08
C PRO A 107 -12.55 4.23 -10.85
N ASN A 108 -12.30 5.35 -10.17
CA ASN A 108 -13.21 6.46 -9.89
C ASN A 108 -14.53 6.05 -9.22
N GLY A 109 -14.50 5.05 -8.35
CA GLY A 109 -15.66 4.61 -7.60
C GLY A 109 -15.42 4.59 -6.10
N GLN A 110 -16.51 4.60 -5.35
CA GLN A 110 -16.51 4.58 -3.89
C GLN A 110 -17.23 3.33 -3.42
N PHE A 111 -16.81 2.79 -2.28
CA PHE A 111 -17.48 1.66 -1.64
C PHE A 111 -17.73 2.03 -0.18
N HIS A 112 -18.97 1.86 0.26
CA HIS A 112 -19.36 2.09 1.66
C HIS A 112 -19.68 0.75 2.29
N LEU A 113 -18.89 0.35 3.28
CA LEU A 113 -19.19 -0.81 4.12
C LEU A 113 -19.90 -0.30 5.39
N PRO A 114 -21.18 -0.66 5.61
CA PRO A 114 -21.88 -0.26 6.82
C PRO A 114 -21.15 -0.70 8.08
N PHE A 115 -21.22 0.10 9.14
CA PHE A 115 -20.71 -0.26 10.46
C PHE A 115 -21.67 -1.22 11.17
N ASP A 116 -21.93 -2.35 10.52
CA ASP A 116 -22.72 -3.45 11.06
C ASP A 116 -21.86 -4.73 11.11
N SER A 117 -21.91 -5.41 12.25
CA SER A 117 -21.06 -6.58 12.49
C SER A 117 -21.34 -7.73 11.51
N GLN A 118 -22.60 -7.93 11.09
CA GLN A 118 -22.96 -9.02 10.20
C GLN A 118 -22.54 -8.70 8.76
N GLU A 119 -22.77 -7.47 8.31
CA GLU A 119 -22.31 -6.98 7.01
C GLU A 119 -20.79 -7.08 6.88
N ILE A 120 -20.04 -6.69 7.92
CA ILE A 120 -18.58 -6.77 7.94
C ILE A 120 -18.11 -8.22 7.90
N ILE A 121 -18.70 -9.10 8.72
CA ILE A 121 -18.33 -10.54 8.73
C ILE A 121 -18.62 -11.15 7.36
N THR A 122 -19.76 -10.85 6.76
CA THR A 122 -20.17 -11.36 5.45
C THR A 122 -19.23 -10.88 4.35
N PHE A 123 -18.92 -9.59 4.34
CA PHE A 123 -17.94 -9.01 3.41
C PHE A 123 -16.56 -9.67 3.54
N MET A 124 -16.08 -9.84 4.78
CA MET A 124 -14.79 -10.44 5.04
C MET A 124 -14.75 -11.92 4.67
N HIS A 125 -15.83 -12.66 4.93
CA HIS A 125 -15.90 -14.10 4.68
C HIS A 125 -15.53 -14.45 3.23
N ASP A 126 -16.08 -13.73 2.26
CA ASP A 126 -15.88 -13.99 0.82
C ASP A 126 -14.67 -13.25 0.23
N LEU A 127 -13.99 -12.42 1.01
CA LEU A 127 -12.84 -11.65 0.56
C LEU A 127 -11.65 -12.58 0.30
N SER A 128 -11.11 -12.55 -0.93
CA SER A 128 -9.91 -13.30 -1.29
C SER A 128 -8.70 -12.89 -0.44
N ILE A 129 -7.91 -13.88 0.00
CA ILE A 129 -6.69 -13.66 0.78
C ILE A 129 -5.67 -12.75 0.10
N HIS A 130 -5.66 -12.71 -1.24
CA HIS A 130 -4.73 -11.87 -2.01
C HIS A 130 -5.05 -10.37 -1.96
N LYS A 131 -6.23 -10.01 -1.43
CA LYS A 131 -6.63 -8.62 -1.19
C LYS A 131 -6.28 -8.17 0.23
N MET A 132 -5.81 -9.07 1.10
CA MET A 132 -5.43 -8.73 2.47
C MET A 132 -4.07 -8.00 2.50
N PRO A 133 -3.92 -6.95 3.33
CA PRO A 133 -2.63 -6.32 3.55
C PRO A 133 -1.61 -7.34 4.09
N GLY A 134 -0.38 -7.30 3.58
CA GLY A 134 0.68 -8.26 3.91
C GLY A 134 0.66 -9.54 3.07
N ILE A 135 -0.39 -9.80 2.28
CA ILE A 135 -0.52 -10.97 1.40
C ILE A 135 -0.63 -10.50 -0.07
N GLY A 136 0.43 -9.87 -0.60
CA GLY A 136 0.39 -9.22 -1.92
C GLY A 136 0.55 -10.16 -3.13
N HIS A 137 0.06 -9.73 -4.31
CA HIS A 137 0.19 -10.44 -5.59
C HIS A 137 1.63 -10.54 -6.14
N ALA A 138 2.44 -9.48 -6.03
CA ALA A 138 3.89 -9.56 -6.36
C ALA A 138 4.61 -10.56 -5.43
N PHE A 139 3.99 -10.81 -4.29
CA PHE A 139 4.35 -11.75 -3.24
C PHE A 139 3.55 -13.06 -3.37
N ALA A 140 3.17 -13.49 -4.57
CA ALA A 140 2.89 -14.92 -4.84
C ALA A 140 4.11 -15.83 -4.53
N ARG A 141 5.25 -15.24 -4.13
CA ARG A 141 6.40 -15.89 -3.48
C ARG A 141 6.45 -15.79 -1.97
N ASN A 142 5.58 -15.01 -1.31
CA ASN A 142 5.47 -14.96 0.14
C ASN A 142 5.17 -16.37 0.63
N TYR A 143 5.99 -16.82 1.55
CA TYR A 143 5.86 -18.09 2.23
C TYR A 143 4.41 -18.30 2.71
N VAL A 144 3.79 -17.29 3.32
CA VAL A 144 2.41 -17.34 3.83
C VAL A 144 1.40 -17.62 2.71
N ALA A 145 1.42 -16.87 1.62
CA ALA A 145 0.48 -17.04 0.50
C ALA A 145 0.58 -18.43 -0.15
N LYS A 146 1.81 -18.94 -0.30
CA LYS A 146 2.05 -20.29 -0.84
C LYS A 146 1.48 -21.38 0.05
N TRP A 147 1.71 -21.29 1.34
CA TRP A 147 1.19 -22.24 2.31
C TRP A 147 -0.33 -22.23 2.36
N LEU A 148 -0.96 -21.06 2.37
CA LEU A 148 -2.43 -20.96 2.30
C LEU A 148 -2.98 -21.62 1.04
N THR A 149 -2.34 -21.37 -0.12
CA THR A 149 -2.71 -22.01 -1.38
C THR A 149 -2.55 -23.53 -1.33
N LEU A 150 -1.45 -24.03 -0.75
CA LEU A 150 -1.20 -25.47 -0.56
C LEU A 150 -2.22 -26.13 0.36
N LEU A 151 -2.69 -25.39 1.37
CA LEU A 151 -3.74 -25.82 2.29
C LEU A 151 -5.15 -25.68 1.69
N GLY A 152 -5.27 -25.15 0.46
CA GLY A 152 -6.54 -24.93 -0.21
C GLY A 152 -7.34 -23.74 0.30
N LEU A 153 -6.72 -22.85 1.08
CA LEU A 153 -7.36 -21.66 1.67
C LEU A 153 -7.29 -20.50 0.67
N GLN A 154 -8.43 -19.95 0.27
CA GLN A 154 -8.50 -18.89 -0.76
C GLN A 154 -9.20 -17.61 -0.27
N THR A 155 -9.98 -17.70 0.80
CA THR A 155 -10.79 -16.62 1.35
C THR A 155 -10.47 -16.34 2.83
N CYS A 156 -10.89 -15.19 3.36
CA CYS A 156 -10.75 -14.93 4.80
C CYS A 156 -11.69 -15.83 5.63
N GLY A 157 -12.81 -16.30 5.06
CA GLY A 157 -13.65 -17.33 5.67
C GLY A 157 -12.88 -18.63 5.91
N ASP A 158 -12.09 -19.07 4.93
CA ASP A 158 -11.22 -20.25 5.07
C ASP A 158 -10.18 -20.09 6.18
N ILE A 159 -9.57 -18.89 6.29
CA ILE A 159 -8.63 -18.55 7.36
C ILE A 159 -9.32 -18.64 8.73
N TYR A 160 -10.51 -18.07 8.84
CA TYR A 160 -11.28 -18.06 10.09
C TYR A 160 -11.65 -19.49 10.54
N ALA A 161 -12.05 -20.34 9.60
CA ALA A 161 -12.34 -21.75 9.88
C ALA A 161 -11.11 -22.52 10.39
N HIS A 162 -9.91 -22.15 9.93
CA HIS A 162 -8.64 -22.80 10.28
C HIS A 162 -7.81 -22.00 11.30
N GLN A 163 -8.40 -21.02 11.99
CA GLN A 163 -7.68 -20.09 12.86
C GLN A 163 -6.84 -20.79 13.94
N ALA A 164 -7.34 -21.89 14.51
CA ALA A 164 -6.62 -22.67 15.50
C ALA A 164 -5.31 -23.25 14.93
N MET A 165 -5.37 -23.87 13.75
CA MET A 165 -4.20 -24.40 13.06
C MET A 165 -3.22 -23.29 12.68
N LEU A 166 -3.72 -22.19 12.08
CA LEU A 166 -2.89 -21.07 11.64
C LEU A 166 -2.19 -20.38 12.82
N SER A 167 -2.81 -20.36 14.00
CA SER A 167 -2.21 -19.81 15.23
C SER A 167 -1.00 -20.60 15.73
N LEU A 168 -0.93 -21.91 15.39
CA LEU A 168 0.17 -22.82 15.74
C LEU A 168 1.31 -22.78 14.71
N MET A 169 1.09 -22.15 13.55
CA MET A 169 2.13 -21.96 12.55
C MET A 169 3.18 -20.94 13.01
N ASP A 170 4.18 -20.69 12.17
CA ASP A 170 5.28 -19.80 12.54
C ASP A 170 4.81 -18.36 12.85
N LYS A 171 5.71 -17.58 13.45
CA LYS A 171 5.45 -16.20 13.89
C LYS A 171 4.83 -15.32 12.80
N GLN A 172 5.16 -15.51 11.53
CA GLN A 172 4.62 -14.75 10.40
C GLN A 172 3.11 -14.93 10.28
N PHE A 173 2.59 -16.15 10.37
CA PHE A 173 1.14 -16.39 10.35
C PHE A 173 0.44 -15.70 11.51
N ARG A 174 1.04 -15.76 12.70
CA ARG A 174 0.49 -15.09 13.87
C ARG A 174 0.47 -13.57 13.71
N VAL A 175 1.54 -12.96 13.18
CA VAL A 175 1.57 -11.51 12.96
C VAL A 175 0.61 -11.08 11.86
N THR A 176 0.44 -11.87 10.79
CA THR A 176 -0.46 -11.55 9.68
C THR A 176 -1.93 -11.67 10.06
N PHE A 177 -2.33 -12.70 10.81
CA PHE A 177 -3.74 -12.99 11.09
C PHE A 177 -4.18 -12.65 12.52
N PHE A 178 -3.26 -12.66 13.48
CA PHE A 178 -3.55 -12.48 14.91
C PHE A 178 -2.58 -11.46 15.54
N PRO A 179 -2.52 -10.21 15.03
CA PRO A 179 -1.65 -9.19 15.61
C PRO A 179 -2.04 -8.94 17.07
N SER A 180 -1.05 -8.95 17.96
CA SER A 180 -1.21 -8.84 19.41
C SER A 180 -1.76 -7.47 19.87
N HIS A 181 -1.79 -6.48 18.99
CA HIS A 181 -2.31 -5.15 19.25
C HIS A 181 -3.46 -4.90 18.29
N PRO A 182 -4.64 -4.50 18.76
CA PRO A 182 -5.77 -4.24 17.88
C PRO A 182 -5.43 -3.01 17.01
N PRO A 183 -5.21 -3.15 15.68
CA PRO A 183 -5.08 -2.00 14.77
C PRO A 183 -6.42 -1.24 14.58
N TRP A 184 -7.43 -1.59 15.37
CA TRP A 184 -8.83 -1.24 15.12
C TRP A 184 -9.27 0.07 15.79
N HIS A 185 -8.48 0.62 16.73
CA HIS A 185 -8.94 1.70 17.62
C HIS A 185 -8.14 3.00 17.54
N SER A 186 -6.91 2.98 17.02
CA SER A 186 -6.13 4.20 16.79
C SER A 186 -5.44 4.13 15.44
N ILE A 187 -5.53 5.21 14.66
CA ILE A 187 -4.61 5.42 13.55
C ILE A 187 -3.24 5.59 14.19
N ALA A 188 -2.31 4.67 13.89
CA ALA A 188 -0.97 4.75 14.43
C ALA A 188 -0.34 6.07 13.96
N GLN A 189 0.04 6.92 14.93
CA GLN A 189 0.82 8.10 14.62
C GLN A 189 2.14 7.66 14.01
N ARG A 190 2.63 8.44 13.04
CA ARG A 190 3.89 8.14 12.36
C ARG A 190 5.00 8.02 13.41
N GLU A 191 5.50 6.79 13.57
CA GLU A 191 6.63 6.53 14.46
C GLU A 191 7.89 7.23 13.93
N GLU A 192 8.80 7.53 14.87
CA GLU A 192 10.13 8.04 14.54
C GLU A 192 10.85 7.09 13.56
N GLN A 193 11.56 7.67 12.60
CA GLN A 193 12.29 6.90 11.59
C GLN A 193 13.40 6.07 12.24
N LYS A 194 13.40 4.76 12.01
CA LYS A 194 14.32 3.82 12.68
C LYS A 194 15.58 3.49 11.88
N SER A 195 15.61 3.86 10.60
CA SER A 195 16.74 3.59 9.70
C SER A 195 16.76 4.57 8.54
N ILE A 196 17.95 4.88 8.05
CA ILE A 196 18.22 5.64 6.82
C ILE A 196 19.08 4.74 5.95
N GLY A 197 18.78 4.67 4.64
CA GLY A 197 19.54 3.85 3.72
C GLY A 197 19.51 4.45 2.32
N ALA A 198 20.68 4.44 1.68
CA ALA A 198 20.86 4.81 0.28
C ALA A 198 21.24 3.56 -0.51
N GLU A 199 20.56 3.33 -1.64
CA GLU A 199 20.86 2.24 -2.55
C GLU A 199 20.80 2.71 -4.00
N THR A 200 21.81 2.34 -4.79
CA THR A 200 21.85 2.67 -6.21
C THR A 200 21.92 1.40 -7.04
N VAL A 201 20.97 1.26 -7.98
CA VAL A 201 21.00 0.18 -8.98
C VAL A 201 21.50 0.73 -10.31
N SER A 202 22.71 0.35 -10.69
CA SER A 202 23.29 0.71 -12.00
C SER A 202 22.72 -0.21 -13.09
N PHE A 203 21.72 0.26 -13.83
CA PHE A 203 21.20 -0.43 -15.01
C PHE A 203 22.13 -0.20 -16.20
N GLY A 204 23.09 -1.10 -16.38
CA GLY A 204 24.01 -1.10 -17.51
C GLY A 204 25.14 -2.12 -17.32
N LEU A 205 25.84 -2.45 -18.41
CA LEU A 205 27.00 -3.34 -18.50
C LEU A 205 28.22 -2.95 -17.64
N ILE A 206 28.03 -2.17 -16.57
CA ILE A 206 29.04 -1.97 -15.54
C ILE A 206 29.02 -3.22 -14.67
N VAL A 207 29.57 -4.32 -15.22
CA VAL A 207 30.11 -5.36 -14.37
C VAL A 207 31.16 -4.66 -13.54
N VAL A 208 30.94 -4.57 -12.23
CA VAL A 208 31.96 -4.06 -11.34
C VAL A 208 33.05 -5.13 -11.28
N ASP A 209 33.97 -5.03 -12.21
CA ASP A 209 35.01 -6.01 -12.53
C ASP A 209 36.29 -5.77 -11.74
N SER A 210 36.42 -4.58 -11.14
CA SER A 210 37.56 -4.18 -10.34
C SER A 210 37.17 -3.69 -8.95
N LYS A 211 38.05 -3.96 -7.98
CA LYS A 211 37.90 -3.52 -6.59
C LYS A 211 37.82 -2.00 -6.50
N GLU A 212 38.57 -1.29 -7.34
CA GLU A 212 38.64 0.17 -7.35
C GLU A 212 37.27 0.78 -7.68
N ARG A 213 36.54 0.21 -8.66
CA ARG A 213 35.19 0.67 -8.98
C ARG A 213 34.18 0.36 -7.87
N ILE A 214 34.30 -0.78 -7.18
CA ILE A 214 33.45 -1.08 -6.01
C ILE A 214 33.65 0.02 -4.97
N LEU A 215 34.90 0.34 -4.64
CA LEU A 215 35.23 1.36 -3.64
C LEU A 215 34.73 2.75 -4.06
N GLN A 216 34.85 3.10 -5.33
CA GLN A 216 34.32 4.36 -5.84
C GLN A 216 32.79 4.43 -5.69
N LYS A 217 32.05 3.37 -6.05
CA LYS A 217 30.61 3.32 -5.87
C LYS A 217 30.19 3.31 -4.40
N LEU A 218 30.95 2.62 -3.56
CA LEU A 218 30.74 2.66 -2.12
C LEU A 218 30.87 4.10 -1.60
N GLN A 219 31.87 4.84 -2.07
CA GLN A 219 32.09 6.23 -1.66
C GLN A 219 30.95 7.14 -2.12
N GLU A 220 30.46 7.00 -3.37
CA GLU A 220 29.30 7.75 -3.87
C GLU A 220 28.05 7.51 -3.03
N VAL A 221 27.71 6.23 -2.76
CA VAL A 221 26.53 5.87 -1.93
C VAL A 221 26.70 6.30 -0.47
N SER A 222 27.94 6.27 0.05
CA SER A 222 28.22 6.76 1.40
C SER A 222 28.02 8.28 1.51
N GLN A 223 28.37 9.04 0.47
CA GLN A 223 28.13 10.48 0.45
C GLN A 223 26.63 10.79 0.38
N GLU A 224 25.88 10.08 -0.45
CA GLU A 224 24.41 10.21 -0.53
C GLU A 224 23.76 9.92 0.82
N LEU A 225 24.19 8.87 1.51
CA LEU A 225 23.72 8.54 2.84
C LEU A 225 24.06 9.64 3.87
N GLU A 226 25.28 10.19 3.82
CA GLU A 226 25.69 11.30 4.69
C GLU A 226 24.83 12.55 4.46
N ASP A 227 24.57 12.89 3.20
CA ASP A 227 23.73 14.02 2.83
C ASP A 227 22.29 13.84 3.34
N ASP A 228 21.73 12.63 3.20
CA ASP A 228 20.41 12.27 3.72
C ASP A 228 20.35 12.33 5.25
N MET A 229 21.39 11.86 5.94
CA MET A 229 21.49 11.94 7.40
C MET A 229 21.52 13.40 7.87
N ASN A 230 22.34 14.23 7.23
CA ASN A 230 22.46 15.66 7.56
C ASN A 230 21.16 16.44 7.30
N ALA A 231 20.39 16.05 6.29
CA ALA A 231 19.10 16.67 5.98
C ALA A 231 18.02 16.39 7.04
N MET A 232 18.13 15.28 7.78
CA MET A 232 17.15 14.86 8.79
C MET A 232 17.45 15.34 10.21
N GLY A 233 18.67 15.82 10.49
CA GLY A 233 19.08 16.36 11.79
C GLY A 233 19.89 15.39 12.62
#